data_AF-A0A3M0C0R7-F1
#
_entry.id   AF-A0A3M0C0R7-F1
#
_cell.length_a   1.000
_cell.length_b   1.000
_cell.length_c   1.000
_cell.angle_alpha   90.00
_cell.angle_beta   90.00
_cell.angle_gamma   90.00
#
_symmetry.space_group_name_H-M   'P 1'
#
loop_
_entity.id
_entity.type
_entity.pdbx_description
1 polymer ?
#
loop_
_entity_poly.entity_id
_entity_poly.type
_entity_poly.pdbx_seq_one_letter_code
_entity_poly.pdbx_strand_id
1 'polypeptide(L)'
;MSKKADGTFPEGPPPGFRHDTFLDDPVQDHLLRAVLTLAMELSVTREHLSALQSLVVEKGVIADDDMLLFKPSETMEKKMAADRARLLDDLLGPLLASVRKS
;
A
#
# COMPACT_ATOMS: atom_id res chain seq x y z
N MET A 1 11.94 -2.59 53.29
CA MET A 1 11.13 -3.77 52.92
C MET A 1 10.97 -3.78 51.42
N SER A 2 11.63 -4.72 50.74
CA SER A 2 11.65 -4.88 49.29
C SER A 2 10.39 -5.64 48.85
N LYS A 3 9.59 -5.09 47.92
CA LYS A 3 8.49 -5.84 47.30
C LYS A 3 9.07 -6.57 46.08
N LYS A 4 9.24 -7.88 46.19
CA LYS A 4 9.44 -8.78 45.04
C LYS A 4 8.11 -9.42 44.66
N ALA A 5 7.83 -9.43 43.37
CA ALA A 5 7.07 -10.39 42.55
C ALA A 5 6.56 -9.60 41.33
N ASP A 6 6.56 -10.12 40.09
CA ASP A 6 6.43 -11.51 39.66
C ASP A 6 6.97 -11.63 38.23
N GLY A 7 7.54 -12.78 37.87
CA GLY A 7 7.99 -13.12 36.52
C GLY A 7 6.83 -13.49 35.59
N THR A 8 5.71 -12.80 35.71
CA THR A 8 4.56 -12.95 34.82
C THR A 8 4.58 -11.82 33.79
N PHE A 9 4.70 -12.21 32.52
CA PHE A 9 4.48 -11.30 31.41
C PHE A 9 3.07 -10.72 31.50
N PRO A 10 2.87 -9.43 31.14
CA PRO A 10 1.53 -8.86 31.13
C PRO A 10 0.62 -9.75 30.28
N GLU A 11 -0.54 -10.15 30.83
CA GLU A 11 -1.52 -10.91 30.07
C GLU A 11 -1.92 -10.10 28.84
N GLY A 12 -1.74 -10.72 27.67
CA GLY A 12 -2.13 -10.13 26.40
C GLY A 12 -3.64 -9.86 26.37
N PRO A 13 -4.09 -8.94 25.49
CA PRO A 13 -5.47 -8.51 25.44
C PRO A 13 -6.43 -9.70 25.13
N PRO A 14 -7.69 -9.66 25.63
CA PRO A 14 -8.62 -10.76 25.52
C PRO A 14 -8.95 -11.14 24.05
N PRO A 15 -9.28 -12.41 23.76
CA PRO A 15 -9.63 -12.85 22.41
C PRO A 15 -10.93 -12.16 21.94
N GLY A 16 -10.81 -11.16 21.07
CA GLY A 16 -11.92 -10.35 20.58
C GLY A 16 -11.57 -8.89 20.23
N PHE A 17 -10.43 -8.37 20.73
CA PHE A 17 -9.89 -7.07 20.32
C PHE A 17 -9.08 -7.19 19.02
N ARG A 18 -9.72 -6.97 17.86
CA ARG A 18 -9.04 -6.98 16.54
C ARG A 18 -8.10 -5.79 16.30
N HIS A 19 -7.65 -5.12 17.36
CA HIS A 19 -6.97 -3.82 17.32
C HIS A 19 -5.52 -3.83 17.81
N ASP A 20 -5.06 -4.92 18.41
CA ASP A 20 -3.81 -4.88 19.15
C ASP A 20 -2.70 -5.47 18.27
N THR A 21 -1.88 -4.56 17.75
CA THR A 21 -0.52 -4.74 17.18
C THR A 21 -0.13 -6.15 16.68
N PHE A 22 0.19 -6.25 15.39
CA PHE A 22 0.84 -7.39 14.74
C PHE A 22 2.27 -7.66 15.24
N LEU A 23 3.01 -6.63 15.64
CA LEU A 23 4.42 -6.71 16.08
C LEU A 23 4.65 -5.94 17.39
N ASP A 24 5.62 -6.39 18.18
CA ASP A 24 5.97 -5.76 19.48
C ASP A 24 6.63 -4.38 19.31
N ASP A 25 7.40 -4.18 18.23
CA ASP A 25 8.00 -2.87 17.91
C ASP A 25 6.93 -1.98 17.26
N PRO A 26 6.57 -0.83 17.88
CA PRO A 26 5.46 0.00 17.39
C PRO A 26 5.74 0.63 16.02
N VAL A 27 7.01 0.90 15.68
CA VAL A 27 7.37 1.42 14.35
C VAL A 27 7.18 0.34 13.30
N GLN A 28 7.61 -0.88 13.59
CA GLN A 28 7.41 -2.02 12.69
C GLN A 28 5.93 -2.38 12.54
N ASP A 29 5.15 -2.33 13.62
CA ASP A 29 3.71 -2.57 13.59
C ASP A 29 2.98 -1.57 12.69
N HIS A 30 3.26 -0.28 12.86
CA HIS A 30 2.67 0.77 12.03
C HIS A 30 3.05 0.62 10.56
N LEU A 31 4.30 0.27 10.26
CA LEU A 31 4.75 0.02 8.90
C LEU A 31 4.02 -1.19 8.29
N LEU A 32 3.92 -2.30 9.01
CA LEU A 32 3.20 -3.49 8.56
C LEU A 32 1.72 -3.19 8.29
N ARG A 33 1.08 -2.43 9.17
CA ARG A 33 -0.31 -2.00 9.00
C ARG A 33 -0.48 -1.14 7.74
N ALA A 34 0.42 -0.18 7.52
CA ALA A 34 0.40 0.64 6.31
C ALA A 34 0.57 -0.20 5.04
N VAL A 35 1.49 -1.17 5.04
CA VAL A 35 1.69 -2.10 3.91
C VAL A 35 0.44 -2.95 3.65
N LEU A 36 -0.20 -3.48 4.70
CA LEU A 36 -1.44 -4.25 4.57
C LEU A 36 -2.58 -3.40 4.00
N THR A 37 -2.75 -2.17 4.48
CA THR A 37 -3.73 -1.23 3.95
C THR A 37 -3.49 -0.95 2.47
N LEU A 38 -2.24 -0.63 2.08
CA LEU A 38 -1.88 -0.42 0.68
C LEU A 38 -2.12 -1.66 -0.19
N ALA A 39 -1.82 -2.86 0.32
CA ALA A 39 -2.07 -4.11 -0.39
C ALA A 39 -3.58 -4.34 -0.63
N MET A 40 -4.41 -4.06 0.38
CA MET A 40 -5.87 -4.15 0.25
C MET A 40 -6.42 -3.15 -0.76
N GLU A 41 -6.01 -1.89 -0.68
CA GLU A 41 -6.42 -0.84 -1.62
C GLU A 41 -5.98 -1.18 -3.06
N LEU A 42 -4.78 -1.74 -3.23
CA LEU A 42 -4.29 -2.20 -4.53
C LEU A 42 -5.13 -3.37 -5.06
N SER A 43 -5.58 -4.30 -4.21
CA SER A 43 -6.47 -5.40 -4.62
C SER A 43 -7.78 -4.87 -5.19
N VAL A 44 -8.46 -4.01 -4.44
CA VAL A 44 -9.73 -3.40 -4.88
C VAL A 44 -9.55 -2.59 -6.17
N THR A 45 -8.44 -1.85 -6.28
CA THR A 45 -8.12 -1.09 -7.50
C THR A 45 -7.97 -2.02 -8.71
N ARG A 46 -7.29 -3.16 -8.56
CA ARG A 46 -7.13 -4.16 -9.62
C ARG A 46 -8.45 -4.81 -10.00
N GLU A 47 -9.30 -5.13 -9.03
CA GLU A 47 -10.65 -5.65 -9.27
C GLU A 47 -11.49 -4.67 -10.08
N HIS A 48 -11.49 -3.39 -9.71
CA HIS A 48 -12.19 -2.35 -10.45
C HIS A 48 -11.65 -2.17 -11.87
N LEU A 49 -10.33 -2.25 -12.06
CA LEU A 49 -9.72 -2.14 -13.38
C LEU A 49 -10.14 -3.33 -14.28
N SER A 50 -10.15 -4.54 -13.73
CA SER A 50 -10.61 -5.75 -14.42
C SER A 50 -12.09 -5.65 -14.79
N ALA A 51 -12.93 -5.21 -13.86
CA ALA A 51 -14.35 -4.99 -14.13
C ALA A 51 -14.58 -3.94 -15.23
N LEU A 52 -13.80 -2.85 -15.22
CA LEU A 52 -13.86 -1.82 -16.26
C LEU A 52 -13.45 -2.39 -17.62
N GLN A 53 -12.37 -3.17 -17.70
CA GLN A 53 -11.93 -3.85 -18.92
C GLN A 53 -13.03 -4.75 -19.47
N SER A 54 -13.61 -5.62 -18.65
CA SER A 54 -14.70 -6.50 -19.05
C SER A 54 -15.90 -5.71 -19.58
N LEU A 55 -16.27 -4.61 -18.92
CA LEU A 55 -17.38 -3.77 -19.35
C LEU A 55 -17.14 -3.10 -20.71
N VAL A 56 -15.92 -2.64 -20.99
CA VAL A 56 -15.60 -2.01 -22.28
C VAL A 56 -15.48 -3.03 -23.40
N VAL A 57 -15.02 -4.25 -23.12
CA VAL A 57 -15.01 -5.39 -24.06
C VAL A 57 -16.44 -5.84 -24.38
N GLU A 58 -17.30 -6.02 -23.37
CA GLU A 58 -18.70 -6.41 -23.54
C GLU A 58 -19.47 -5.38 -24.39
N LYS A 59 -19.15 -4.09 -24.24
CA LYS A 59 -19.71 -3.00 -25.05
C LYS A 59 -19.09 -2.88 -26.45
N GLY A 60 -18.10 -3.69 -26.77
CA GLY A 60 -17.41 -3.68 -28.07
C GLY A 60 -16.55 -2.44 -28.32
N VAL A 61 -16.09 -1.76 -27.26
CA VAL A 61 -15.23 -0.57 -27.38
C VAL A 61 -13.78 -0.96 -27.69
N ILE A 62 -13.31 -2.06 -27.12
CA ILE A 62 -12.00 -2.67 -27.37
C ILE A 62 -12.15 -4.19 -27.49
N ALA A 63 -11.18 -4.85 -28.12
CA ALA A 63 -11.05 -6.31 -28.10
C ALA A 63 -10.42 -6.79 -26.78
N ASP A 64 -10.58 -8.08 -26.47
CA ASP A 64 -10.06 -8.70 -25.25
C ASP A 64 -8.52 -8.63 -25.15
N ASP A 65 -7.85 -8.74 -26.30
CA ASP A 65 -6.39 -8.72 -26.43
C ASP A 65 -5.80 -7.31 -26.61
N ASP A 66 -6.61 -6.28 -26.85
CA ASP A 66 -6.14 -4.91 -27.07
C ASP A 66 -5.29 -4.40 -25.89
N MET A 67 -5.65 -4.75 -24.66
CA MET A 67 -4.89 -4.32 -23.47
C MET A 67 -3.54 -5.03 -23.35
N LEU A 68 -3.43 -6.28 -23.81
CA LEU A 68 -2.17 -7.04 -23.84
C LEU A 68 -1.25 -6.58 -24.96
N LEU A 69 -1.82 -6.16 -26.09
CA LEU A 69 -1.10 -5.68 -27.26
C LEU A 69 -0.82 -4.16 -27.21
N PHE A 70 -1.42 -3.46 -26.26
CA PHE A 70 -1.31 -2.02 -26.12
C PHE A 70 0.14 -1.57 -25.99
N LYS A 71 0.55 -0.69 -26.91
CA LYS A 71 1.83 0.02 -26.85
C LYS A 71 1.53 1.50 -26.68
N PRO A 72 1.91 2.12 -25.54
CA PRO A 72 1.72 3.53 -25.36
C PRO A 72 2.53 4.30 -26.42
N SER A 73 2.01 5.44 -26.87
CA SER A 73 2.79 6.36 -27.71
C SER A 73 3.92 6.99 -26.89
N GLU A 74 4.96 7.48 -27.57
CA GLU A 74 6.08 8.17 -26.91
C GLU A 74 5.60 9.33 -26.00
N THR A 75 4.59 10.08 -26.43
CA THR A 75 3.97 11.14 -25.63
C THR A 75 3.32 10.61 -24.36
N MET A 76 2.63 9.47 -24.44
CA MET A 76 2.01 8.82 -23.28
C MET A 76 3.07 8.27 -22.33
N GLU A 77 4.11 7.61 -22.85
CA GLU A 77 5.21 7.10 -22.03
C GLU A 77 5.90 8.22 -21.25
N LYS A 78 6.19 9.34 -21.91
CA LYS A 78 6.76 10.54 -21.28
C LYS A 78 5.86 11.09 -20.17
N LYS A 79 4.56 11.17 -20.42
CA LYS A 79 3.59 11.59 -19.40
C LYS A 79 3.58 10.65 -18.20
N MET A 80 3.48 9.34 -18.43
CA MET A 80 3.49 8.33 -17.37
C MET A 80 4.79 8.36 -16.57
N ALA A 81 5.94 8.59 -17.23
CA ALA A 81 7.22 8.73 -16.54
C ALA A 81 7.27 9.98 -15.66
N ALA A 82 6.78 11.12 -16.14
CA ALA A 82 6.69 12.34 -15.36
C ALA A 82 5.75 12.21 -14.16
N ASP A 83 4.61 11.54 -14.34
CA ASP A 83 3.65 11.31 -13.25
C ASP A 83 4.24 10.36 -12.18
N ARG A 84 4.98 9.32 -12.59
CA ARG A 84 5.72 8.46 -11.64
C ARG A 84 6.81 9.23 -10.90
N ALA A 85 7.57 10.08 -11.59
CA ALA A 85 8.61 10.88 -10.96
C ALA A 85 8.02 11.85 -9.92
N ARG A 86 6.92 12.52 -10.25
CA ARG A 86 6.19 13.40 -9.33
C ARG A 86 5.71 12.64 -8.08
N LEU A 87 5.10 11.46 -8.28
CA LEU A 87 4.67 10.62 -7.17
C LEU A 87 5.83 10.28 -6.22
N LEU A 88 6.99 9.92 -6.77
CA LEU A 88 8.18 9.60 -5.96
C LEU A 88 8.70 10.83 -5.22
N ASP A 89 8.73 12.00 -5.86
CA ASP A 89 9.15 13.25 -5.23
C ASP A 89 8.21 13.63 -4.08
N ASP A 90 6.89 13.51 -4.28
CA ASP A 90 5.88 13.82 -3.27
C ASP A 90 5.97 12.87 -2.06
N LEU A 91 6.27 11.58 -2.29
CA LEU A 91 6.40 10.57 -1.24
C LEU A 91 7.75 10.64 -0.51
N LEU A 92 8.86 10.73 -1.25
CA LEU A 92 10.21 10.60 -0.70
C LEU A 92 10.83 11.94 -0.32
N GLY A 93 10.43 13.04 -0.96
CA GLY A 93 10.97 14.38 -0.69
C GLY A 93 10.93 14.76 0.79
N PRO A 94 9.79 14.63 1.48
CA PRO A 94 9.70 14.91 2.92
C PRO A 94 10.61 14.03 3.78
N LEU A 95 10.76 12.75 3.42
CA LEU A 95 11.60 11.79 4.14
C LEU A 95 13.10 12.08 3.95
N LEU A 96 13.52 12.40 2.73
CA LEU A 96 14.91 12.76 2.46
C LEU A 96 15.30 14.08 3.15
N ALA A 97 14.37 15.03 3.22
CA ALA A 97 14.58 16.29 3.93
C ALA A 97 14.72 16.11 5.45
N SER A 98 14.03 15.13 6.05
CA SER A 98 14.15 14.84 7.50
C SER A 98 15.46 14.13 7.83
N VAL A 99 15.88 13.15 7.02
CA VAL A 99 17.16 12.44 7.18
C VAL A 99 18.35 13.41 7.10
N ARG A 100 18.32 14.40 6.20
CA ARG A 100 19.44 15.36 6.03
C ARG A 100 19.60 16.36 7.18
N LYS A 101 18.55 16.55 7.99
CA LYS A 101 18.55 17.45 9.16
C LYS A 101 18.91 16.75 10.48
N SER A 102 19.05 15.43 10.44
CA SER A 102 19.38 14.55 11.57
C SER A 102 20.89 14.29 11.59
#